data_AF-A0A286GB29-F1
#
_entry.id   AF-A0A286GB29-F1
#
_cell.length_a   1.000
_cell.length_b   1.000
_cell.length_c   1.000
_cell.angle_alpha   90.00
_cell.angle_beta   90.00
_cell.angle_gamma   90.00
#
_symmetry.space_group_name_H-M   'P 1'
#
loop_
_entity.id
_entity.type
_entity.pdbx_description
1 polymer ?
#
loop_
_entity_poly.entity_id
_entity_poly.type
_entity_poly.pdbx_seq_one_letter_code
_entity_poly.pdbx_strand_id
1 'polypeptide(L)'
;MEIKPHSPYGVFLTYLLLTFYCFGAGMMNEFVEYLSYADLGRSFPPADFARWHQATSQNVLPFLVLPILLGNIALIALFFNRPASVPRWTLWVALACVVAAWTSTILFQAPIEQQFDEGHYSPALMARLWQTDWIRKMAFLVEIGVVIYMAVCFFKQATVRLTTPDSVLLSQAR
;
A
#
# COMPACT_ATOMS: atom_id res chain seq x y z
N MET A 1 8.95 -31.80 8.01
CA MET A 1 8.14 -30.98 7.09
C MET A 1 9.09 -29.94 6.50
N GLU A 2 9.66 -30.21 5.32
CA GLU A 2 10.55 -29.26 4.65
C GLU A 2 9.72 -28.07 4.16
N ILE A 3 9.90 -26.91 4.79
CA ILE A 3 9.30 -25.67 4.30
C ILE A 3 10.08 -25.29 3.04
N LYS A 4 9.49 -25.54 1.87
CA LYS A 4 10.07 -25.15 0.60
C LYS A 4 10.25 -23.63 0.62
N PRO A 5 11.48 -23.09 0.52
CA PRO A 5 11.70 -21.66 0.59
C PRO A 5 10.89 -21.00 -0.53
N HIS A 6 9.99 -20.08 -0.17
CA HIS A 6 9.25 -19.31 -1.15
C HIS A 6 10.24 -18.59 -2.07
N SER A 7 10.00 -18.64 -3.38
CA SER A 7 10.86 -17.96 -4.34
C SER A 7 10.91 -16.46 -4.00
N PRO A 8 12.10 -15.87 -3.80
CA PRO A 8 12.24 -14.45 -3.42
C PRO A 8 11.57 -13.52 -4.46
N TYR A 9 11.45 -14.00 -5.70
CA TYR A 9 10.76 -13.32 -6.79
C TYR A 9 9.25 -13.26 -6.61
N GLY A 10 8.63 -14.34 -6.12
CA GLY A 10 7.20 -14.39 -5.86
C GLY A 10 6.82 -13.43 -4.73
N VAL A 11 7.61 -13.40 -3.65
CA VAL A 11 7.40 -12.47 -2.53
C VAL A 11 7.51 -11.02 -3.01
N PHE A 12 8.55 -10.71 -3.80
CA PHE A 12 8.74 -9.36 -4.35
C PHE A 12 7.58 -8.94 -5.27
N LEU A 13 7.12 -9.84 -6.16
CA LEU A 13 6.00 -9.55 -7.05
C LEU A 13 4.69 -9.32 -6.27
N THR A 14 4.43 -10.13 -5.24
CA THR A 14 3.28 -9.93 -4.35
C THR A 14 3.33 -8.57 -3.67
N TYR A 15 4.49 -8.19 -3.12
CA TYR A 15 4.67 -6.87 -2.51
C TYR A 15 4.42 -5.75 -3.52
N LEU A 16 5.05 -5.82 -4.70
CA LEU A 16 4.87 -4.85 -5.79
C LEU A 16 3.39 -4.68 -6.17
N LEU A 17 2.68 -5.78 -6.43
CA LEU A 17 1.27 -5.73 -6.86
C LEU A 17 0.36 -5.16 -5.77
N LEU A 18 0.57 -5.58 -4.52
CA LEU A 18 -0.25 -5.11 -3.40
C LEU A 18 0.00 -3.63 -3.10
N THR A 19 1.24 -3.15 -3.14
CA THR A 19 1.54 -1.72 -2.93
C THR A 19 0.83 -0.85 -3.97
N PHE A 20 0.89 -1.23 -5.26
CA PHE A 20 0.20 -0.48 -6.32
C PHE A 20 -1.32 -0.55 -6.21
N TYR A 21 -1.87 -1.72 -5.90
CA TYR A 21 -3.31 -1.89 -5.65
C TYR A 21 -3.79 -0.98 -4.51
N CYS A 22 -3.10 -1.03 -3.36
CA CYS A 22 -3.48 -0.25 -2.17
C CYS A 22 -3.30 1.25 -2.39
N PHE A 23 -2.25 1.67 -3.12
CA PHE A 23 -2.08 3.07 -3.50
C PHE A 23 -3.22 3.56 -4.39
N GLY A 24 -3.58 2.80 -5.43
CA GLY A 24 -4.70 3.14 -6.31
C GLY A 24 -6.02 3.25 -5.55
N ALA A 25 -6.31 2.28 -4.69
CA ALA A 25 -7.51 2.31 -3.84
C ALA A 25 -7.49 3.49 -2.85
N GLY A 26 -6.34 3.80 -2.24
CA GLY A 26 -6.19 4.95 -1.35
C GLY A 26 -6.36 6.31 -2.07
N MET A 27 -5.94 6.42 -3.33
CA MET A 27 -6.18 7.61 -4.14
C MET A 27 -7.64 7.74 -4.57
N MET A 28 -8.34 6.63 -4.85
CA MET A 28 -9.77 6.64 -5.14
C MET A 28 -10.59 7.21 -3.98
N ASN A 29 -10.21 6.89 -2.73
CA ASN A 29 -10.84 7.43 -1.53
C ASN A 29 -10.79 8.98 -1.48
N GLU A 30 -9.71 9.61 -1.94
CA GLU A 30 -9.62 11.08 -2.01
C GLU A 30 -10.58 11.69 -3.02
N PHE A 31 -10.58 11.15 -4.23
CA PHE A 31 -11.26 11.79 -5.35
C PHE A 31 -12.74 11.46 -5.43
N VAL A 32 -13.20 10.42 -4.74
CA VAL A 32 -14.59 9.97 -4.83
C VAL A 32 -15.23 9.93 -3.46
N GLU A 33 -14.61 9.24 -2.51
CA GLU A 33 -15.23 8.95 -1.22
C GLU A 33 -15.27 10.21 -0.33
N TYR A 34 -14.14 10.89 -0.13
CA TYR A 34 -14.08 12.11 0.68
C TYR A 34 -14.87 13.28 0.10
N LEU A 35 -14.98 13.39 -1.24
CA LEU A 35 -15.90 14.34 -1.86
C LEU A 35 -17.36 13.99 -1.55
N SER A 36 -17.71 12.71 -1.61
CA SER A 36 -19.06 12.24 -1.26
C SER A 36 -19.37 12.51 0.23
N TYR A 37 -18.41 12.30 1.12
CA TYR A 37 -18.57 12.57 2.56
C TYR A 37 -18.84 14.05 2.81
N ALA A 38 -18.08 14.92 2.13
CA ALA A 38 -18.21 16.36 2.26
C ALA A 38 -19.56 16.90 1.75
N ASP A 39 -20.11 16.30 0.69
CA ASP A 39 -21.40 16.71 0.11
C ASP A 39 -22.59 16.15 0.89
N LEU A 40 -22.59 14.83 1.13
CA LEU A 40 -23.68 14.13 1.81
C LEU A 40 -23.77 14.49 3.28
N GLY A 41 -22.63 14.63 3.97
CA GLY A 41 -22.61 14.98 5.38
C GLY A 41 -23.21 16.36 5.69
N ARG A 42 -23.21 17.29 4.72
CA ARG A 42 -23.87 18.60 4.84
C ARG A 42 -25.36 18.55 4.54
N SER A 43 -25.79 17.57 3.75
CA SER A 43 -27.11 17.54 3.13
C SER A 43 -28.06 16.58 3.84
N PHE A 44 -27.53 15.51 4.44
CA PHE A 44 -28.32 14.46 5.07
C PHE A 44 -28.55 14.71 6.57
N PRO A 45 -29.69 14.25 7.11
CA PRO A 45 -29.82 14.06 8.55
C PRO A 45 -28.70 13.14 9.09
N PRO A 46 -28.23 13.34 10.34
CA PRO A 46 -27.12 12.56 10.91
C PRO A 46 -27.30 11.04 10.82
N ALA A 47 -28.51 10.54 11.08
CA ALA A 47 -28.81 9.11 11.04
C ALA A 47 -28.72 8.52 9.61
N ASP A 48 -29.12 9.28 8.60
CA ASP A 48 -29.03 8.83 7.20
C ASP A 48 -27.59 8.86 6.70
N PHE A 49 -26.81 9.86 7.11
CA PHE A 49 -25.36 9.91 6.85
C PHE A 49 -24.65 8.71 7.48
N ALA A 50 -24.90 8.42 8.76
CA ALA A 50 -24.34 7.27 9.47
C ALA A 50 -24.63 5.95 8.74
N ARG A 51 -25.91 5.73 8.38
CA ARG A 51 -26.32 4.51 7.68
C ARG A 51 -25.63 4.37 6.32
N TRP A 52 -25.54 5.47 5.57
CA TRP A 52 -24.85 5.49 4.27
C TRP A 52 -23.34 5.24 4.41
N HIS A 53 -22.70 5.90 5.40
CA HIS A 53 -21.28 5.75 5.68
C HIS A 53 -20.94 4.31 6.03
N GLN A 54 -21.63 3.71 7.00
CA GLN A 54 -21.44 2.30 7.40
C GLN A 54 -21.64 1.33 6.23
N ALA A 55 -22.67 1.56 5.40
CA ALA A 55 -22.95 0.70 4.25
C ALA A 55 -21.86 0.77 3.17
N THR A 56 -21.18 1.91 3.04
CA THR A 56 -20.10 2.12 2.09
C THR A 56 -18.76 1.64 2.65
N SER A 57 -18.52 1.84 3.95
CA SER A 57 -17.27 1.52 4.64
C SER A 57 -17.12 0.05 5.04
N GLN A 58 -18.21 -0.74 5.09
CA GLN A 58 -18.18 -2.16 5.48
C GLN A 58 -17.18 -3.03 4.68
N ASN A 59 -16.89 -2.63 3.45
CA ASN A 59 -16.01 -3.34 2.53
C ASN A 59 -14.55 -2.85 2.57
N VAL A 60 -14.27 -1.76 3.30
CA VAL A 60 -12.91 -1.23 3.44
C VAL A 60 -11.99 -2.25 4.10
N LEU A 61 -12.47 -2.99 5.11
CA LEU A 61 -11.66 -3.99 5.79
C LEU A 61 -11.22 -5.14 4.84
N PRO A 62 -12.12 -5.89 4.19
CA PRO A 62 -11.72 -7.00 3.32
C PRO A 62 -11.00 -6.56 2.04
N PHE A 63 -11.33 -5.40 1.47
CA PHE A 63 -10.80 -5.00 0.16
C PHE A 63 -9.67 -3.98 0.21
N LEU A 64 -9.45 -3.28 1.32
CA LEU A 64 -8.33 -2.35 1.45
C LEU A 64 -7.38 -2.76 2.58
N VAL A 65 -7.90 -2.94 3.80
CA VAL A 65 -7.06 -3.22 4.97
C VAL A 65 -6.38 -4.58 4.86
N LEU A 66 -7.10 -5.62 4.43
CA LEU A 66 -6.53 -6.96 4.29
C LEU A 66 -5.41 -7.00 3.21
N PRO A 67 -5.58 -6.45 2.00
CA PRO A 67 -4.48 -6.30 1.04
C PRO A 67 -3.27 -5.52 1.59
N ILE A 68 -3.49 -4.44 2.35
CA ILE A 68 -2.40 -3.69 3.02
C ILE A 68 -1.65 -4.62 3.99
N LEU A 69 -2.36 -5.37 4.83
CA LEU A 69 -1.74 -6.31 5.77
C LEU A 69 -0.92 -7.38 5.06
N LEU A 70 -1.45 -7.95 3.97
CA LEU A 70 -0.72 -8.91 3.14
C LEU A 70 0.53 -8.29 2.51
N GLY A 71 0.45 -7.02 2.07
CA GLY A 71 1.58 -6.25 1.58
C GLY A 71 2.67 -6.07 2.64
N ASN A 72 2.28 -5.75 3.87
CA ASN A 72 3.21 -5.59 5.00
C ASN A 72 3.88 -6.92 5.36
N ILE A 73 3.14 -8.04 5.33
CA ILE A 73 3.71 -9.38 5.52
C ILE A 73 4.72 -9.68 4.41
N ALA A 74 4.42 -9.37 3.15
CA ALA A 74 5.35 -9.55 2.04
C ALA A 74 6.60 -8.67 2.20
N LEU A 75 6.46 -7.41 2.64
CA LEU A 75 7.58 -6.53 2.95
C LEU A 75 8.48 -7.12 4.05
N ILE A 76 7.89 -7.61 5.14
CA ILE A 76 8.64 -8.27 6.22
C ILE A 76 9.36 -9.51 5.69
N ALA A 77 8.69 -10.33 4.88
CA ALA A 77 9.31 -11.50 4.25
C ALA A 77 10.50 -11.14 3.36
N LEU A 78 10.49 -9.97 2.70
CA LEU A 78 11.62 -9.47 1.91
C LEU A 78 12.85 -9.11 2.75
N PHE A 79 12.73 -8.82 4.04
CA PHE A 79 13.92 -8.66 4.90
C PHE A 79 14.73 -9.96 5.01
N PHE A 80 14.05 -11.11 4.96
CA PHE A 80 14.68 -12.44 5.07
C PHE A 80 14.99 -13.05 3.70
N ASN A 81 14.16 -12.78 2.68
CA ASN A 81 14.22 -13.40 1.36
C ASN A 81 14.40 -12.37 0.23
N ARG A 82 15.22 -11.34 0.45
CA ARG A 82 15.49 -10.27 -0.52
C ARG A 82 16.19 -10.80 -1.78
N PRO A 83 15.73 -10.47 -3.01
CA PRO A 83 16.53 -10.65 -4.22
C PRO A 83 17.86 -9.89 -4.12
N ALA A 84 18.97 -10.50 -4.54
CA ALA A 84 20.30 -9.89 -4.42
C ALA A 84 20.40 -8.49 -5.08
N SER A 85 19.67 -8.26 -6.17
CA SER A 85 19.55 -6.99 -6.91
C SER A 85 18.93 -5.83 -6.12
N VAL A 86 18.04 -6.09 -5.16
CA VAL A 86 17.22 -5.04 -4.53
C VAL A 86 17.96 -4.43 -3.34
N PRO A 87 18.40 -3.17 -3.32
CA PRO A 87 19.25 -2.67 -2.23
C PRO A 87 18.58 -2.70 -0.84
N ARG A 88 19.29 -3.13 0.21
CA ARG A 88 18.71 -3.29 1.57
C ARG A 88 18.08 -2.02 2.14
N TRP A 89 18.65 -0.85 1.85
CA TRP A 89 18.13 0.43 2.37
C TRP A 89 16.69 0.71 1.92
N THR A 90 16.29 0.20 0.74
CA THR A 90 14.95 0.38 0.20
C THR A 90 13.89 -0.26 1.08
N LEU A 91 14.19 -1.42 1.68
CA LEU A 91 13.26 -2.11 2.60
C LEU A 91 13.04 -1.30 3.89
N TRP A 92 14.08 -0.62 4.39
CA TRP A 92 13.96 0.24 5.57
C TRP A 92 13.13 1.49 5.29
N VAL A 93 13.30 2.10 4.11
CA VAL A 93 12.47 3.25 3.71
C VAL A 93 11.02 2.83 3.53
N ALA A 94 10.76 1.70 2.86
CA ALA A 94 9.41 1.14 2.74
C ALA A 94 8.79 0.85 4.11
N LEU A 95 9.54 0.23 5.03
CA LEU A 95 9.09 -0.04 6.39
C LEU A 95 8.74 1.25 7.16
N ALA A 96 9.56 2.29 7.03
CA ALA A 96 9.28 3.59 7.63
C ALA A 96 7.99 4.21 7.08
N CYS A 97 7.72 4.07 5.78
CA CYS A 97 6.48 4.54 5.16
C CYS A 97 5.26 3.77 5.70
N VAL A 98 5.34 2.44 5.78
CA VAL A 98 4.29 1.59 6.36
C VAL A 98 3.99 1.97 7.81
N VAL A 99 5.03 2.15 8.63
CA VAL A 99 4.86 2.59 10.03
C VAL A 99 4.18 3.95 10.09
N ALA A 100 4.62 4.93 9.32
CA ALA A 100 4.01 6.26 9.28
C ALA A 100 2.53 6.21 8.85
N ALA A 101 2.21 5.43 7.82
CA ALA A 101 0.85 5.23 7.33
C ALA A 101 -0.08 4.61 8.39
N TRP A 102 0.38 3.56 9.08
CA TRP A 102 -0.38 2.94 10.18
C TRP A 102 -0.53 3.85 11.38
N THR A 103 0.53 4.55 11.78
CA THR A 103 0.47 5.51 12.89
C THR A 103 -0.54 6.62 12.59
N SER A 104 -0.54 7.18 11.38
CA SER A 104 -1.57 8.13 10.96
C SER A 104 -2.97 7.51 11.04
N THR A 105 -3.14 6.31 10.49
CA THR A 105 -4.44 5.62 10.40
C THR A 105 -5.04 5.41 11.78
N ILE A 106 -4.25 4.91 12.73
CA ILE A 106 -4.70 4.60 14.09
C ILE A 106 -5.00 5.87 14.88
N LEU A 107 -4.19 6.93 14.72
CA LEU A 107 -4.32 8.16 15.51
C LEU A 107 -5.39 9.12 14.98
N PHE A 108 -5.64 9.12 13.66
CA PHE A 108 -6.48 10.15 13.03
C PHE A 108 -7.62 9.56 12.22
N GLN A 109 -7.34 8.70 11.24
CA GLN A 109 -8.40 8.23 10.33
C GLN A 109 -9.40 7.37 11.08
N ALA A 110 -8.98 6.28 11.75
CA ALA A 110 -9.90 5.36 12.41
C ALA A 110 -10.83 6.04 13.45
N PRO A 111 -10.34 6.95 14.33
CA PRO A 111 -11.22 7.70 15.23
C PRO A 111 -12.20 8.65 14.53
N ILE A 112 -11.84 9.20 13.36
CA ILE A 112 -12.73 10.08 12.59
C ILE A 112 -13.78 9.25 11.83
N GLU A 113 -13.38 8.15 11.20
CA GLU A 113 -14.32 7.25 10.52
C GLU A 113 -15.36 6.70 11.51
N GLN A 114 -14.96 6.38 12.75
CA GLN A 114 -15.90 5.99 13.80
C GLN A 114 -16.90 7.11 14.14
N GLN A 115 -16.46 8.37 14.19
CA GLN A 115 -17.38 9.50 14.40
C GLN A 115 -18.38 9.63 13.25
N PHE A 116 -17.96 9.36 12.01
CA PHE A 116 -18.87 9.32 10.86
C PHE A 116 -19.85 8.16 10.92
N ASP A 117 -19.40 6.98 11.38
CA ASP A 117 -20.29 5.84 11.64
C ASP A 117 -21.34 6.15 12.71
N GLU A 118 -21.06 7.07 13.63
CA GLU A 118 -22.00 7.57 14.65
C GLU A 118 -22.90 8.71 14.14
N GLY A 119 -22.68 9.18 12.90
CA GLY A 119 -23.43 10.28 12.27
C GLY A 119 -22.90 11.68 12.62
N HIS A 120 -21.77 11.76 13.33
CA HIS A 120 -21.15 13.03 13.68
C HIS A 120 -20.43 13.62 12.47
N TYR A 121 -21.09 14.50 11.72
CA TYR A 121 -20.47 15.25 10.64
C TYR A 121 -20.27 16.72 11.02
N SER A 122 -19.09 17.26 10.71
CA SER A 122 -18.89 18.71 10.64
C SER A 122 -17.83 19.06 9.59
N PRO A 123 -17.88 20.27 8.99
CA PRO A 123 -16.84 20.71 8.07
C PRO A 123 -15.43 20.71 8.68
N ALA A 124 -15.31 21.00 9.98
CA ALA A 124 -14.04 20.97 10.70
C ALA A 124 -13.49 19.54 10.84
N LEU A 125 -14.36 18.57 11.14
CA LEU A 125 -13.98 17.16 11.23
C LEU A 125 -13.54 16.62 9.86
N MET A 126 -14.27 16.97 8.80
CA MET A 126 -13.90 16.63 7.42
C MET A 126 -12.56 17.24 7.01
N ALA A 127 -12.33 18.52 7.33
CA ALA A 127 -11.05 19.18 7.04
C ALA A 127 -9.87 18.52 7.78
N ARG A 128 -10.09 18.11 9.04
CA ARG A 128 -9.10 17.36 9.81
C ARG A 128 -8.78 16.01 9.18
N LEU A 129 -9.79 15.27 8.73
CA LEU A 129 -9.59 14.01 8.02
C LEU A 129 -8.72 14.21 6.78
N TRP A 130 -9.09 15.18 5.95
CA TRP A 130 -8.38 15.51 4.72
C TRP A 130 -6.91 15.84 4.97
N GLN A 131 -6.63 16.74 5.91
CA GLN A 131 -5.27 17.18 6.25
C GLN A 131 -4.41 16.03 6.78
N THR A 132 -4.97 15.24 7.70
CA THR A 132 -4.25 14.12 8.32
C THR A 132 -4.05 12.96 7.35
N ASP A 133 -4.96 12.74 6.40
CA ASP A 133 -4.83 11.66 5.42
C ASP A 133 -3.69 11.89 4.43
N TRP A 134 -3.34 13.15 4.14
CA TRP A 134 -2.17 13.47 3.32
C TRP A 134 -0.84 12.95 3.92
N ILE A 135 -0.75 12.77 5.24
CA ILE A 135 0.41 12.10 5.87
C ILE A 135 0.55 10.68 5.32
N ARG A 136 -0.54 9.93 5.30
CA ARG A 136 -0.59 8.56 4.79
C ARG A 136 -0.36 8.52 3.28
N LYS A 137 -0.95 9.44 2.51
CA LYS A 137 -0.74 9.50 1.05
C LYS A 137 0.72 9.80 0.69
N MET A 138 1.36 10.72 1.40
CA MET A 138 2.79 11.01 1.18
C MET A 138 3.65 9.80 1.51
N ALA A 139 3.35 9.06 2.58
CA ALA A 139 4.03 7.80 2.88
C ALA A 139 3.87 6.79 1.74
N PHE A 140 2.66 6.60 1.21
CA PHE A 140 2.44 5.70 0.06
C PHE A 140 3.12 6.19 -1.21
N LEU A 141 3.17 7.49 -1.50
CA LEU A 141 3.88 8.03 -2.67
C LEU A 141 5.38 7.75 -2.60
N VAL A 142 5.98 7.95 -1.44
CA VAL A 142 7.40 7.62 -1.21
C VAL A 142 7.61 6.11 -1.33
N GLU A 143 6.74 5.29 -0.73
CA GLU A 143 6.79 3.84 -0.84
C GLU A 143 6.71 3.37 -2.30
N ILE A 144 5.78 3.91 -3.10
CA ILE A 144 5.66 3.61 -4.53
C ILE A 144 6.94 3.97 -5.27
N GLY A 145 7.53 5.14 -5.02
CA GLY A 145 8.80 5.54 -5.64
C GLY A 145 9.93 4.56 -5.32
N VAL A 146 10.00 4.10 -4.07
CA VAL A 146 10.97 3.10 -3.61
C VAL A 146 10.70 1.74 -4.27
N VAL A 147 9.46 1.28 -4.33
CA VAL A 147 9.06 0.01 -4.94
C VAL A 147 9.35 0.00 -6.44
N ILE A 148 9.11 1.12 -7.14
CA ILE A 148 9.51 1.29 -8.55
C ILE A 148 11.02 1.16 -8.68
N TYR A 149 11.80 1.80 -7.80
CA TYR A 149 13.26 1.68 -7.81
C TYR A 149 13.73 0.24 -7.56
N MET A 150 13.11 -0.47 -6.61
CA MET A 150 13.36 -1.90 -6.39
C MET A 150 13.08 -2.71 -7.67
N ALA A 151 11.95 -2.44 -8.35
CA ALA A 151 11.57 -3.11 -9.58
C ALA A 151 12.57 -2.85 -10.72
N VAL A 152 13.04 -1.61 -10.88
CA VAL A 152 14.08 -1.27 -11.86
C VAL A 152 15.37 -2.03 -11.58
N CYS A 153 15.83 -2.07 -10.33
CA CYS A 153 17.03 -2.84 -9.94
C CYS A 153 16.86 -4.33 -10.22
N PHE A 154 15.67 -4.85 -9.91
CA PHE A 154 15.29 -6.23 -10.11
C PHE A 154 15.34 -6.64 -11.59
N PHE A 155 14.63 -5.90 -12.45
CA PHE A 155 14.52 -6.22 -13.87
C PHE A 155 15.82 -5.99 -14.64
N LYS A 156 16.61 -4.96 -14.29
CA LYS A 156 17.94 -4.76 -14.90
C LYS A 156 18.83 -5.99 -14.75
N GLN A 157 18.85 -6.62 -13.58
CA GLN A 157 19.66 -7.82 -13.36
C GLN A 157 19.09 -9.05 -14.09
N ALA A 158 17.76 -9.16 -14.20
CA ALA A 158 17.11 -10.22 -14.95
C ALA A 158 17.42 -10.13 -16.47
N THR A 159 17.38 -8.93 -17.04
CA THR A 159 17.75 -8.69 -18.45
C THR A 159 19.20 -9.07 -18.72
N VAL A 160 20.13 -8.70 -17.83
CA VAL A 160 21.56 -9.08 -17.97
C VAL A 160 21.73 -10.60 -18.01
N ARG A 161 20.98 -11.37 -17.18
CA ARG A 161 21.04 -12.84 -17.22
C ARG A 161 20.53 -13.42 -18.54
N LEU A 162 19.47 -12.85 -19.11
CA LEU A 162 18.87 -13.32 -20.37
C LEU A 162 19.71 -12.99 -21.60
N THR A 163 20.49 -11.90 -21.57
CA THR A 163 21.43 -11.54 -22.65
C THR A 163 22.79 -12.24 -22.52
N THR A 164 23.03 -12.94 -21.40
CA THR A 164 24.21 -13.78 -21.20
C THR A 164 23.85 -15.28 -21.16
N PRO A 165 23.12 -15.86 -22.14
CA PRO A 165 22.88 -17.29 -22.17
C PRO A 165 24.08 -17.97 -22.85
N ASP A 166 24.90 -18.70 -22.09
CA ASP A 166 25.78 -19.77 -22.57
C ASP A 166 26.71 -19.53 -23.78
N SER A 167 26.94 -18.28 -24.20
CA SER A 167 27.89 -17.98 -25.28
C SER A 167 29.35 -18.23 -24.90
N VAL A 168 29.63 -18.48 -23.62
CA VAL A 168 30.95 -18.85 -23.10
C VAL A 168 31.20 -20.37 -23.21
N LEU A 169 30.16 -21.20 -23.17
CA LEU A 169 30.34 -22.66 -23.26
C LEU A 169 30.63 -23.15 -24.68
N LEU A 170 30.24 -22.40 -25.72
CA LEU A 170 30.54 -22.73 -27.12
C LEU A 170 31.89 -22.17 -27.63
N SER A 171 32.52 -21.24 -26.90
CA SER A 171 33.85 -20.71 -27.28
C SER A 171 35.02 -21.42 -26.60
N GLN A 172 34.77 -22.29 -25.61
CA GLN A 172 35.79 -23.10 -24.94
C GLN A 172 35.81 -24.57 -25.42
N ALA A 173 34.91 -24.92 -26.35
CA ALA A 173 34.84 -26.24 -26.99
C ALA A 173 35.39 -26.25 -28.43
N ARG A 174 36.16 -25.22 -28.83
CA ARG A 174 36.88 -25.16 -30.11
C ARG A 174 38.38 -25.10 -29.88
#